data_AF-A0A2H0DRV7-F1
#
_entry.id   AF-A0A2H0DRV7-F1
#
_cell.length_a   1.000
_cell.length_b   1.000
_cell.length_c   1.000
_cell.angle_alpha   90.00
_cell.angle_beta   90.00
_cell.angle_gamma   90.00
#
_symmetry.space_group_name_H-M   'P 1'
#
loop_
_entity.id
_entity.type
_entity.pdbx_description
1 polymer ?
#
loop_
_entity_poly.entity_id
_entity_poly.type
_entity_poly.pdbx_seq_one_letter_code
_entity_poly.pdbx_strand_id
1 'polypeptide(L)'
;MPKAALAFALFLVSLRPASAADSDWPAMSTAYLKSLVNLLSGLETTGDHFRFVKNEDIDLKVVLPGLKVPEKTLGLYIDRERSMYLNREMLLDGVEELRRKGLPEREIPSILAWKTLHIVVHEIRHGMNARGLLAKKGVRFPVSYIEDEYIAFIDQMATIHEVLRVRPDLWDLDKILDIEKNVAVLLQAQKQSIAGLKRLVKAQPRYANKPSVIDLGRIGLLADVRRREERFDGLLRKHREEISRRTSDPKESEERIRIAMEKYEPTLRDLRTGREFLEDERRYEALRSFVSDEMKSVERKLDSRRGR
;
A
#
# COMPACT_ATOMS: atom_id res chain seq x y z
N MET A 1 -23.61 -5.65 -52.63
CA MET A 1 -23.75 -5.23 -51.21
C MET A 1 -22.37 -5.18 -50.58
N PRO A 2 -21.67 -4.03 -50.59
CA PRO A 2 -20.26 -4.00 -50.25
C PRO A 2 -20.03 -3.82 -48.75
N LYS A 3 -19.11 -4.65 -48.25
CA LYS A 3 -18.49 -4.62 -46.93
C LYS A 3 -17.57 -3.41 -46.84
N ALA A 4 -17.97 -2.34 -46.16
CA ALA A 4 -17.10 -1.17 -45.93
C ALA A 4 -17.55 -0.31 -44.74
N ALA A 5 -17.89 -0.93 -43.60
CA ALA A 5 -18.28 -0.17 -42.39
C ALA A 5 -17.74 -0.78 -41.09
N LEU A 6 -16.60 -1.48 -41.14
CA LEU A 6 -16.01 -2.12 -39.94
C LEU A 6 -14.49 -1.93 -39.83
N ALA A 7 -13.97 -0.78 -40.30
CA ALA A 7 -12.55 -0.47 -40.27
C ALA A 7 -12.22 0.91 -39.67
N PHE A 8 -13.11 1.49 -38.85
CA PHE A 8 -12.88 2.83 -38.29
C PHE A 8 -13.23 2.98 -36.80
N ALA A 9 -13.11 1.90 -36.03
CA ALA A 9 -13.33 1.92 -34.58
C ALA A 9 -12.22 1.21 -33.76
N LEU A 10 -11.04 1.01 -34.36
CA LEU A 10 -9.91 0.30 -33.74
C LEU A 10 -8.60 1.10 -33.74
N PHE A 11 -8.69 2.43 -33.85
CA PHE A 11 -7.55 3.34 -33.77
C PHE A 11 -7.83 4.56 -32.87
N LEU A 12 -8.54 4.32 -31.77
CA LEU A 12 -8.56 5.19 -30.60
C LEU A 12 -8.24 4.35 -29.36
N VAL A 13 -7.18 3.53 -29.44
CA VAL A 13 -6.33 3.39 -28.26
C VAL A 13 -5.85 4.80 -27.99
N SER A 14 -6.25 5.34 -26.85
CA SER A 14 -5.84 6.62 -26.32
C SER A 14 -4.31 6.70 -26.31
N LEU A 15 -3.72 7.08 -27.44
CA LEU A 15 -2.35 7.55 -27.53
C LEU A 15 -2.35 8.88 -26.81
N ARG A 16 -2.32 8.83 -25.46
CA ARG A 16 -1.71 9.92 -24.71
C ARG A 16 -0.32 10.07 -25.36
N PRO A 17 0.02 11.24 -25.92
CA PRO A 17 1.36 11.45 -26.42
C PRO A 17 2.30 11.09 -25.27
N ALA A 18 3.28 10.22 -25.54
CA ALA A 18 4.35 9.93 -24.58
C ALA A 18 4.91 11.27 -24.15
N SER A 19 4.72 11.65 -22.88
CA SER A 19 5.20 12.93 -22.41
C SER A 19 6.74 12.90 -22.41
N ALA A 20 7.38 14.07 -22.38
CA ALA A 20 8.83 14.13 -22.19
C ALA A 20 9.27 13.46 -20.87
N ALA A 21 8.37 13.26 -19.88
CA ALA A 21 8.70 12.46 -18.68
C ALA A 21 8.83 10.97 -18.99
N ASP A 22 8.11 10.44 -19.99
CA ASP A 22 8.15 9.02 -20.31
C ASP A 22 9.45 8.59 -20.99
N SER A 23 10.08 9.47 -21.78
CA SER A 23 11.38 9.19 -22.41
C SER A 23 12.55 9.17 -21.43
N ASP A 24 12.50 10.02 -20.40
CA ASP A 24 13.60 10.19 -19.42
C ASP A 24 13.37 9.42 -18.10
N TRP A 25 12.25 8.68 -18.01
CA TRP A 25 11.83 8.00 -16.79
C TRP A 25 12.89 7.04 -16.19
N PRO A 26 13.66 6.24 -16.95
CA PRO A 26 14.64 5.35 -16.35
C PRO A 26 15.70 6.07 -15.51
N ALA A 27 16.23 7.19 -16.01
CA ALA A 27 17.20 8.00 -15.26
C ALA A 27 16.53 8.71 -14.07
N MET A 28 15.35 9.27 -14.29
CA MET A 28 14.57 9.98 -13.27
C MET A 28 14.16 9.07 -12.11
N SER A 29 13.66 7.88 -12.40
CA SER A 29 13.26 6.87 -11.41
C SER A 29 14.44 6.41 -10.55
N THR A 30 15.61 6.22 -11.17
CA THR A 30 16.84 5.88 -10.44
C THR A 30 17.23 7.00 -9.47
N ALA A 31 17.21 8.26 -9.91
CA ALA A 31 17.51 9.42 -9.07
C ALA A 31 16.47 9.62 -7.95
N TYR A 32 15.19 9.37 -8.25
CA TYR A 32 14.09 9.42 -7.29
C TYR A 32 14.27 8.35 -6.20
N LEU A 33 14.46 7.08 -6.58
CA LEU A 33 14.64 5.98 -5.63
C LEU A 33 15.88 6.19 -4.75
N LYS A 34 16.98 6.67 -5.33
CA LYS A 34 18.18 7.03 -4.57
C LYS A 34 17.89 8.13 -3.55
N SER A 35 17.17 9.17 -3.95
CA SER A 35 16.77 10.25 -3.05
C SER A 35 15.86 9.74 -1.94
N LEU A 36 14.90 8.88 -2.27
CA LEU A 36 13.96 8.28 -1.31
C LEU A 36 14.67 7.43 -0.27
N VAL A 37 15.62 6.57 -0.68
CA VAL A 37 16.45 5.77 0.23
C VAL A 37 17.29 6.66 1.14
N ASN A 38 17.90 7.71 0.58
CA ASN A 38 18.66 8.68 1.39
C ASN A 38 17.77 9.34 2.45
N LEU A 39 16.56 9.76 2.10
CA LEU A 39 15.61 10.35 3.06
C LEU A 39 15.18 9.35 4.13
N LEU A 40 14.84 8.11 3.75
CA LEU A 40 14.52 7.04 4.70
C LEU A 40 15.64 6.82 5.72
N SER A 41 16.90 6.88 5.28
CA SER A 41 18.06 6.71 6.16
C SER A 41 18.40 7.95 7.00
N GLY A 42 18.02 9.14 6.53
CA GLY A 42 18.51 10.41 7.06
C GLY A 42 17.57 11.13 8.03
N LEU A 43 16.27 10.82 8.02
CA LEU A 43 15.29 11.46 8.91
C LEU A 43 15.08 10.67 10.21
N GLU A 44 14.83 11.38 11.32
CA GLU A 44 14.66 10.79 12.65
C GLU A 44 13.40 9.90 12.71
N THR A 45 12.33 10.31 12.02
CA THR A 45 11.05 9.58 11.97
C THR A 45 11.13 8.30 11.16
N THR A 46 12.09 8.16 10.24
CA THR A 46 12.16 7.05 9.29
C THR A 46 13.22 6.01 9.61
N GLY A 47 14.02 6.20 10.66
CA GLY A 47 15.12 5.28 11.00
C GLY A 47 14.70 3.83 11.26
N ASP A 48 13.56 3.60 11.93
CA ASP A 48 13.01 2.24 12.11
C ASP A 48 12.59 1.61 10.78
N HIS A 49 11.96 2.40 9.90
CA HIS A 49 11.51 1.98 8.58
C HIS A 49 12.70 1.61 7.69
N PHE A 50 13.77 2.41 7.70
CA PHE A 50 14.99 2.12 6.96
C PHE A 50 15.69 0.84 7.43
N ARG A 51 15.79 0.64 8.76
CA ARG A 51 16.34 -0.60 9.31
C ARG A 51 15.53 -1.82 8.90
N PHE A 52 14.19 -1.71 8.91
CA PHE A 52 13.32 -2.77 8.44
C PHE A 52 13.56 -3.09 6.96
N VAL A 53 13.55 -2.08 6.08
CA VAL A 53 13.82 -2.24 4.64
C VAL A 53 15.15 -2.94 4.40
N LYS A 54 16.20 -2.52 5.11
CA LYS A 54 17.54 -3.11 4.99
C LYS A 54 17.61 -4.56 5.50
N ASN A 55 17.05 -4.83 6.68
CA ASN A 55 17.16 -6.15 7.33
C ASN A 55 16.32 -7.21 6.62
N GLU A 56 15.16 -6.83 6.10
CA GLU A 56 14.25 -7.74 5.38
C GLU A 56 14.57 -7.84 3.88
N ASP A 57 15.61 -7.13 3.42
CA ASP A 57 16.02 -7.03 2.01
C ASP A 57 14.84 -6.66 1.10
N ILE A 58 14.14 -5.58 1.48
CA ILE A 58 12.95 -5.11 0.75
C ILE A 58 13.37 -4.36 -0.50
N ASP A 59 12.93 -4.85 -1.65
CA ASP A 59 13.18 -4.21 -2.94
C ASP A 59 12.16 -3.10 -3.21
N LEU A 60 12.64 -1.90 -3.54
CA LEU A 60 11.80 -0.75 -3.89
C LEU A 60 11.75 -0.62 -5.42
N LYS A 61 10.58 -0.91 -5.98
CA LYS A 61 10.34 -0.94 -7.43
C LYS A 61 9.34 0.12 -7.85
N VAL A 62 9.59 0.78 -8.97
CA VAL A 62 8.55 1.56 -9.67
C VAL A 62 7.98 0.73 -10.81
N VAL A 63 6.66 0.59 -10.84
CA VAL A 63 5.94 -0.24 -11.83
C VAL A 63 4.75 0.52 -12.40
N LEU A 64 4.33 0.14 -13.61
CA LEU A 64 3.03 0.58 -14.12
C LEU A 64 1.91 0.06 -13.20
N PRO A 65 0.83 0.83 -13.01
CA PRO A 65 -0.32 0.34 -12.25
C PRO A 65 -0.93 -0.89 -12.91
N GLY A 66 -1.59 -1.71 -12.10
CA GLY A 66 -2.20 -2.97 -12.53
C GLY A 66 -2.21 -3.99 -11.41
N LEU A 67 -1.66 -5.18 -11.67
CA LEU A 67 -1.76 -6.32 -10.75
C LEU A 67 -1.06 -6.11 -9.40
N LYS A 68 0.02 -5.31 -9.37
CA LYS A 68 0.84 -5.11 -8.16
C LYS A 68 0.47 -3.86 -7.39
N VAL A 69 0.11 -2.78 -8.09
CA VAL A 69 -0.30 -1.51 -7.48
C VAL A 69 -1.57 -1.03 -8.19
N PRO A 70 -2.68 -0.81 -7.47
CA PRO A 70 -3.90 -0.24 -8.06
C PRO A 70 -3.67 1.17 -8.62
N GLU A 71 -4.40 1.54 -9.67
CA GLU A 71 -4.29 2.85 -10.36
C GLU A 71 -4.39 4.06 -9.42
N LYS A 72 -5.22 3.96 -8.37
CA LYS A 72 -5.49 5.06 -7.43
C LYS A 72 -4.65 4.99 -6.15
N THR A 73 -3.63 4.14 -6.14
CA THR A 73 -2.76 3.92 -5.00
C THR A 73 -1.32 4.24 -5.40
N LEU A 74 -0.64 5.07 -4.61
CA LEU A 74 0.75 5.42 -4.93
C LEU A 74 1.71 4.26 -4.70
N GLY A 75 1.51 3.49 -3.63
CA GLY A 75 2.40 2.41 -3.30
C GLY A 75 1.70 1.25 -2.62
N LEU A 76 2.28 0.06 -2.73
CA LEU A 76 1.82 -1.12 -2.01
C LEU A 76 3.01 -1.96 -1.57
N TYR A 77 3.01 -2.36 -0.31
CA TYR A 77 3.91 -3.39 0.17
C TYR A 77 3.33 -4.81 -0.04
N ILE A 78 4.13 -5.72 -0.60
CA ILE A 78 3.75 -7.13 -0.78
C ILE A 78 4.71 -8.03 0.00
N ASP A 79 4.27 -8.52 1.16
CA ASP A 79 5.07 -9.32 2.11
C ASP A 79 5.73 -10.56 1.48
N ARG A 80 5.00 -11.25 0.61
CA ARG A 80 5.47 -12.48 -0.03
C ARG A 80 6.61 -12.24 -1.00
N GLU A 81 6.64 -11.06 -1.60
CA GLU A 81 7.61 -10.69 -2.62
C GLU A 81 8.76 -9.87 -2.03
N ARG A 82 8.71 -9.57 -0.73
CA ARG A 82 9.66 -8.68 -0.06
C ARG A 82 9.89 -7.42 -0.89
N SER A 83 8.82 -6.87 -1.43
CA SER A 83 8.90 -5.80 -2.41
C SER A 83 7.87 -4.74 -2.08
N MET A 84 8.30 -3.50 -2.22
CA MET A 84 7.46 -2.33 -2.23
C MET A 84 7.35 -1.83 -3.67
N TYR A 85 6.13 -1.72 -4.13
CA TYR A 85 5.84 -1.26 -5.48
C TYR A 85 5.29 0.16 -5.44
N LEU A 86 5.80 1.03 -6.30
CA LEU A 86 5.35 2.40 -6.47
C LEU A 86 4.73 2.59 -7.85
N ASN A 87 3.64 3.32 -7.90
CA ASN A 87 2.86 3.60 -9.10
C ASN A 87 3.56 4.63 -9.96
N ARG A 88 4.09 4.18 -11.11
CA ARG A 88 4.78 5.01 -12.10
C ARG A 88 3.91 6.15 -12.61
N GLU A 89 2.64 5.90 -12.92
CA GLU A 89 1.77 6.91 -13.51
C GLU A 89 1.53 8.08 -12.54
N MET A 90 1.26 7.78 -11.27
CA MET A 90 1.10 8.83 -10.25
C MET A 90 2.39 9.62 -10.01
N LEU A 91 3.55 8.96 -10.10
CA LEU A 91 4.85 9.65 -9.99
C LEU A 91 5.11 10.54 -11.21
N LEU A 92 4.81 10.08 -12.42
CA LEU A 92 4.90 10.87 -13.65
C LEU A 92 3.96 12.08 -13.62
N ASP A 93 2.74 11.93 -13.13
CA ASP A 93 1.82 13.05 -12.95
C ASP A 93 2.42 14.10 -11.98
N GLY A 94 3.06 13.66 -10.91
CA GLY A 94 3.79 14.53 -9.98
C GLY A 94 5.00 15.23 -10.62
N VAL A 95 5.74 14.54 -11.49
CA VAL A 95 6.85 15.11 -12.29
C VAL A 95 6.34 16.22 -13.20
N GLU A 96 5.29 15.94 -13.98
CA GLU A 96 4.72 16.91 -14.92
C GLU A 96 4.11 18.10 -14.20
N GLU A 97 3.54 17.90 -13.01
CA GLU A 97 3.10 19.01 -12.16
C GLU A 97 4.27 19.87 -11.67
N LEU A 98 5.37 19.26 -11.19
CA LEU A 98 6.57 20.00 -10.79
C LEU A 98 7.21 20.77 -11.95
N ARG A 99 7.24 20.18 -13.16
CA ARG A 99 7.70 20.87 -14.38
C ARG A 99 6.84 22.08 -14.71
N ARG A 100 5.51 21.95 -14.67
CA ARG A 100 4.57 23.06 -14.91
C ARG A 100 4.73 24.19 -13.89
N LYS A 101 5.16 23.86 -12.68
CA LYS A 101 5.50 24.83 -11.62
C LYS A 101 6.89 25.46 -11.79
N GLY A 102 7.60 25.16 -12.86
CA GLY A 102 8.88 25.78 -13.22
C GLY A 102 10.09 25.22 -12.46
N LEU A 103 9.98 24.04 -11.84
CA LEU A 103 11.09 23.44 -11.10
C LEU A 103 12.15 22.90 -12.06
N PRO A 104 13.46 23.07 -11.76
CA PRO A 104 14.54 22.52 -12.59
C PRO A 104 14.46 21.00 -12.67
N GLU A 105 14.57 20.42 -13.87
CA GLU A 105 14.42 18.96 -14.08
C GLU A 105 15.37 18.12 -13.21
N ARG A 106 16.59 18.62 -12.99
CA ARG A 106 17.59 17.96 -12.14
C ARG A 106 17.18 17.83 -10.67
N GLU A 107 16.26 18.69 -10.19
CA GLU A 107 15.81 18.76 -8.80
C GLU A 107 14.51 17.98 -8.58
N ILE A 108 13.72 17.78 -9.63
CA ILE A 108 12.42 17.09 -9.59
C ILE A 108 12.48 15.73 -8.88
N PRO A 109 13.43 14.81 -9.17
CA PRO A 109 13.46 13.51 -8.51
C PRO A 109 13.60 13.62 -6.98
N SER A 110 14.41 14.57 -6.52
CA SER A 110 14.65 14.80 -5.09
C SER A 110 13.43 15.42 -4.43
N ILE A 111 12.83 16.44 -5.05
CA ILE A 111 11.61 17.08 -4.55
C ILE A 111 10.46 16.07 -4.50
N LEU A 112 10.27 15.28 -5.55
CA LEU A 112 9.25 14.24 -5.58
C LEU A 112 9.46 13.22 -4.44
N ALA A 113 10.70 12.81 -4.16
CA ALA A 113 11.00 11.92 -3.04
C ALA A 113 10.63 12.52 -1.68
N TRP A 114 10.90 13.81 -1.44
CA TRP A 114 10.44 14.52 -0.25
C TRP A 114 8.92 14.48 -0.10
N LYS A 115 8.23 14.73 -1.22
CA LYS A 115 6.78 14.82 -1.29
C LYS A 115 6.07 13.48 -1.12
N THR A 116 6.68 12.37 -1.55
CA THR A 116 6.08 11.03 -1.47
C THR A 116 6.55 10.20 -0.28
N LEU A 117 7.61 10.62 0.43
CA LEU A 117 8.21 9.85 1.53
C LEU A 117 7.20 9.40 2.58
N HIS A 118 6.26 10.27 2.96
CA HIS A 118 5.28 9.96 3.99
C HIS A 118 4.33 8.82 3.60
N ILE A 119 4.00 8.69 2.31
CA ILE A 119 3.22 7.57 1.79
C ILE A 119 4.08 6.31 1.73
N VAL A 120 5.37 6.47 1.40
CA VAL A 120 6.31 5.34 1.40
C VAL A 120 6.44 4.73 2.80
N VAL A 121 6.56 5.58 3.82
CA VAL A 121 6.59 5.18 5.23
C VAL A 121 5.32 4.44 5.64
N HIS A 122 4.14 4.90 5.21
CA HIS A 122 2.86 4.24 5.45
C HIS A 122 2.88 2.76 4.99
N GLU A 123 3.31 2.52 3.75
CA GLU A 123 3.35 1.15 3.21
C GLU A 123 4.43 0.28 3.85
N ILE A 124 5.61 0.86 4.18
CA ILE A 124 6.64 0.13 4.93
C ILE A 124 6.10 -0.30 6.30
N ARG A 125 5.27 0.53 6.94
CA ARG A 125 4.69 0.21 8.24
C ARG A 125 3.75 -1.00 8.19
N HIS A 126 2.96 -1.14 7.13
CA HIS A 126 2.20 -2.38 6.90
C HIS A 126 3.12 -3.60 6.83
N GLY A 127 4.27 -3.48 6.17
CA GLY A 127 5.27 -4.55 6.14
C GLY A 127 5.86 -4.87 7.51
N MET A 128 6.21 -3.85 8.29
CA MET A 128 6.71 -4.01 9.67
C MET A 128 5.70 -4.73 10.55
N ASN A 129 4.42 -4.38 10.44
CA ASN A 129 3.35 -5.02 11.21
C ASN A 129 3.15 -6.48 10.77
N ALA A 130 3.12 -6.75 9.47
CA ALA A 130 2.99 -8.09 8.91
C ALA A 130 4.15 -9.01 9.35
N ARG A 131 5.39 -8.53 9.28
CA ARG A 131 6.58 -9.27 9.73
C ARG A 131 6.64 -9.42 11.23
N GLY A 132 6.27 -8.39 11.99
CA GLY A 132 6.17 -8.45 13.46
C GLY A 132 5.17 -9.51 13.92
N LEU A 133 4.02 -9.61 13.24
CA LEU A 133 3.04 -10.66 13.48
C LEU A 133 3.59 -12.05 13.15
N LEU A 134 4.20 -12.21 11.97
CA LEU A 134 4.79 -13.49 11.56
C LEU A 134 5.86 -13.95 12.55
N ALA A 135 6.78 -13.06 12.95
CA ALA A 135 7.88 -13.38 13.86
C ALA A 135 7.38 -13.71 15.27
N LYS A 136 6.40 -12.96 15.80
CA LYS A 136 5.92 -13.15 17.19
C LYS A 136 4.89 -14.27 17.32
N LYS A 137 4.11 -14.54 16.26
CA LYS A 137 2.91 -15.39 16.33
C LYS A 137 2.91 -16.54 15.33
N GLY A 138 3.90 -16.62 14.45
CA GLY A 138 4.06 -17.71 13.47
C GLY A 138 3.00 -17.71 12.37
N VAL A 139 2.22 -16.64 12.22
CA VAL A 139 1.08 -16.57 11.29
C VAL A 139 1.17 -15.31 10.44
N ARG A 140 0.97 -15.49 9.13
CA ARG A 140 0.63 -14.40 8.21
C ARG A 140 -0.83 -14.08 8.36
N PHE A 141 -1.14 -12.87 8.83
CA PHE A 141 -2.52 -12.49 9.04
C PHE A 141 -3.17 -12.09 7.69
N PRO A 142 -4.20 -12.82 7.22
CA PRO A 142 -4.67 -12.73 5.84
C PRO A 142 -5.65 -11.58 5.61
N VAL A 143 -6.04 -10.87 6.67
CA VAL A 143 -7.01 -9.79 6.62
C VAL A 143 -6.42 -8.51 7.15
N SER A 144 -6.69 -7.43 6.43
CA SER A 144 -6.39 -6.09 6.91
C SER A 144 -7.41 -5.70 7.98
N TYR A 145 -6.91 -5.14 9.08
CA TYR A 145 -7.69 -4.64 10.20
C TYR A 145 -7.44 -3.15 10.39
N ILE A 146 -8.38 -2.45 11.01
CA ILE A 146 -8.34 -0.98 11.04
C ILE A 146 -7.17 -0.42 11.88
N GLU A 147 -6.74 -1.12 12.92
CA GLU A 147 -5.62 -0.66 13.75
C GLU A 147 -4.30 -0.62 13.00
N ASP A 148 -4.11 -1.51 12.02
CA ASP A 148 -2.95 -1.50 11.13
C ASP A 148 -2.85 -0.17 10.35
N GLU A 149 -3.99 0.30 9.83
CA GLU A 149 -4.11 1.61 9.18
C GLU A 149 -3.86 2.75 10.16
N TYR A 150 -4.43 2.69 11.37
CA TYR A 150 -4.20 3.73 12.37
C TYR A 150 -2.70 3.89 12.70
N ILE A 151 -2.00 2.77 12.87
CA ILE A 151 -0.57 2.75 13.13
C ILE A 151 0.20 3.35 11.95
N ALA A 152 -0.11 2.93 10.72
CA ALA A 152 0.52 3.45 9.50
C ALA A 152 0.27 4.96 9.30
N PHE A 153 -0.95 5.43 9.54
CA PHE A 153 -1.28 6.86 9.49
C PHE A 153 -0.57 7.68 10.55
N ILE A 154 -0.34 7.13 11.76
CA ILE A 154 0.41 7.84 12.80
C ILE A 154 1.87 8.04 12.37
N ASP A 155 2.53 7.03 11.80
CA ASP A 155 3.90 7.15 11.29
C ASP A 155 3.99 8.04 10.04
N GLN A 156 3.00 7.97 9.15
CA GLN A 156 2.84 8.91 8.04
C GLN A 156 2.78 10.35 8.55
N MET A 157 2.01 10.61 9.60
CA MET A 157 1.90 11.95 10.18
C MET A 157 3.19 12.42 10.86
N ALA A 158 3.86 11.54 11.60
CA ALA A 158 5.15 11.87 12.19
C ALA A 158 6.16 12.27 11.10
N THR A 159 6.15 11.55 9.97
CA THR A 159 6.98 11.86 8.81
C THR A 159 6.59 13.20 8.18
N ILE A 160 5.30 13.47 7.97
CA ILE A 160 4.81 14.75 7.45
C ILE A 160 5.31 15.92 8.32
N HIS A 161 5.21 15.81 9.65
CA HIS A 161 5.69 16.86 10.55
C HIS A 161 7.19 17.11 10.42
N GLU A 162 8.00 16.06 10.29
CA GLU A 162 9.44 16.23 10.13
C GLU A 162 9.80 16.83 8.76
N VAL A 163 9.20 16.36 7.67
CA VAL A 163 9.48 16.92 6.34
C VAL A 163 9.06 18.40 6.24
N LEU A 164 7.95 18.79 6.87
CA LEU A 164 7.53 20.20 6.98
C LEU A 164 8.52 21.04 7.78
N ARG A 165 9.12 20.47 8.83
CA ARG A 165 10.10 21.15 9.67
C ARG A 165 11.45 21.32 8.96
N VAL A 166 11.90 20.29 8.23
CA VAL A 166 13.22 20.26 7.59
C VAL A 166 13.23 20.99 6.24
N ARG A 167 12.13 20.91 5.48
CA ARG A 167 11.98 21.52 4.15
C ARG A 167 10.67 22.29 4.01
N PRO A 168 10.41 23.31 4.85
CA PRO A 168 9.14 24.05 4.80
C PRO A 168 8.88 24.68 3.42
N ASP A 169 9.94 25.04 2.71
CA ASP A 169 9.94 25.61 1.35
C ASP A 169 9.27 24.72 0.30
N LEU A 170 9.18 23.40 0.53
CA LEU A 170 8.53 22.46 -0.40
C LEU A 170 7.01 22.36 -0.19
N TRP A 171 6.47 23.00 0.84
CA TRP A 171 5.07 22.86 1.28
C TRP A 171 4.27 24.17 1.19
N ASP A 172 4.82 25.19 0.54
CA ASP A 172 4.06 26.36 0.12
C ASP A 172 2.86 25.91 -0.75
N LEU A 173 1.72 26.60 -0.63
CA LEU A 173 0.46 26.19 -1.27
C LEU A 173 0.57 26.05 -2.79
N ASP A 174 1.39 26.88 -3.43
CA ASP A 174 1.70 26.84 -4.86
C ASP A 174 2.49 25.58 -5.27
N LYS A 175 3.19 24.94 -4.34
CA LYS A 175 4.03 23.75 -4.55
C LYS A 175 3.38 22.43 -4.11
N ILE A 176 2.19 22.46 -3.51
CA ILE A 176 1.42 21.26 -3.15
C ILE A 176 1.02 20.51 -4.42
N LEU A 177 1.35 19.23 -4.48
CA LEU A 177 1.03 18.35 -5.60
C LEU A 177 -0.32 17.66 -5.40
N ASP A 178 -0.92 17.22 -6.50
CA ASP A 178 -2.19 16.48 -6.48
C ASP A 178 -2.13 15.19 -5.64
N ILE A 179 -1.00 14.50 -5.72
CA ILE A 179 -0.62 13.34 -4.90
C ILE A 179 -0.59 13.64 -3.38
N GLU A 180 -0.50 14.90 -2.99
CA GLU A 180 -0.43 15.39 -1.61
C GLU A 180 -1.74 16.03 -1.12
N LYS A 181 -2.81 16.08 -1.94
CA LYS A 181 -4.06 16.81 -1.62
C LYS A 181 -4.67 16.48 -0.25
N ASN A 182 -4.43 15.28 0.25
CA ASN A 182 -4.96 14.83 1.54
C ASN A 182 -4.10 15.25 2.75
N VAL A 183 -2.88 15.75 2.55
CA VAL A 183 -1.93 16.09 3.64
C VAL A 183 -2.51 17.16 4.57
N ALA A 184 -3.13 18.21 4.03
CA ALA A 184 -3.75 19.26 4.83
C ALA A 184 -4.88 18.73 5.75
N VAL A 185 -5.70 17.82 5.21
CA VAL A 185 -6.79 17.17 5.97
C VAL A 185 -6.23 16.30 7.09
N LEU A 186 -5.19 15.52 6.78
CA LEU A 186 -4.52 14.67 7.77
C LEU A 186 -3.87 15.49 8.89
N LEU A 187 -3.17 16.57 8.55
CA LEU A 187 -2.60 17.52 9.50
C LEU A 187 -3.65 18.13 10.42
N GLN A 188 -4.76 18.61 9.84
CA GLN A 188 -5.83 19.23 10.61
C GLN A 188 -6.48 18.23 11.58
N ALA A 189 -6.77 17.02 11.12
CA ALA A 189 -7.37 15.99 11.96
C ALA A 189 -6.45 15.58 13.12
N GLN A 190 -5.15 15.46 12.85
CA GLN A 190 -4.19 15.08 13.87
C GLN A 190 -3.94 16.21 14.88
N LYS A 191 -3.86 17.48 14.45
CA LYS A 191 -3.75 18.64 15.34
C LYS A 191 -4.84 18.66 16.41
N GLN A 192 -6.05 18.22 16.05
CA GLN A 192 -7.15 18.12 17.00
C GLN A 192 -6.95 16.98 18.02
N SER A 193 -6.49 15.80 17.58
CA SER A 193 -6.07 14.67 18.45
C SER A 193 -5.71 13.44 17.62
N ILE A 194 -5.03 12.47 18.23
CA ILE A 194 -4.89 11.10 17.67
C ILE A 194 -6.27 10.48 17.44
N ALA A 195 -7.22 10.68 18.36
CA ALA A 195 -8.60 10.25 18.18
C ALA A 195 -9.26 10.90 16.95
N GLY A 196 -8.97 12.17 16.67
CA GLY A 196 -9.40 12.87 15.46
C GLY A 196 -8.88 12.22 14.19
N LEU A 197 -7.59 11.87 14.16
CA LEU A 197 -6.99 11.11 13.05
C LEU A 197 -7.67 9.75 12.87
N LYS A 198 -7.86 8.97 13.93
CA LYS A 198 -8.55 7.66 13.86
C LYS A 198 -9.97 7.79 13.31
N ARG A 199 -10.72 8.82 13.73
CA ARG A 199 -12.06 9.11 13.19
C ARG A 199 -12.01 9.44 11.70
N LEU A 200 -11.04 10.25 11.26
CA LEU A 200 -10.86 10.57 9.85
C LEU A 200 -10.56 9.31 9.03
N VAL A 201 -9.66 8.44 9.51
CA VAL A 201 -9.35 7.17 8.83
C VAL A 201 -10.61 6.30 8.73
N LYS A 202 -11.34 6.11 9.83
CA LYS A 202 -12.57 5.31 9.85
C LYS A 202 -13.68 5.88 8.94
N ALA A 203 -13.72 7.20 8.76
CA ALA A 203 -14.69 7.87 7.89
C ALA A 203 -14.39 7.67 6.39
N GLN A 204 -13.18 7.25 6.00
CA GLN A 204 -12.88 6.99 4.59
C GLN A 204 -13.62 5.75 4.09
N PRO A 205 -14.31 5.81 2.94
CA PRO A 205 -15.09 4.68 2.42
C PRO A 205 -14.31 3.37 2.29
N ARG A 206 -13.01 3.45 1.96
CA ARG A 206 -12.12 2.27 1.84
C ARG A 206 -11.84 1.56 3.18
N TYR A 207 -12.08 2.23 4.31
CA TYR A 207 -11.76 1.74 5.65
C TYR A 207 -12.99 1.54 6.54
N ALA A 208 -14.13 2.11 6.19
CA ALA A 208 -15.35 2.11 7.01
C ALA A 208 -15.79 0.70 7.47
N ASN A 209 -15.59 -0.31 6.62
CA ASN A 209 -15.99 -1.69 6.89
C ASN A 209 -14.83 -2.60 7.32
N LYS A 210 -13.63 -2.05 7.58
CA LYS A 210 -12.51 -2.87 8.04
C LYS A 210 -12.80 -3.38 9.46
N PRO A 211 -12.62 -4.70 9.72
CA PRO A 211 -12.78 -5.24 11.05
C PRO A 211 -11.74 -4.65 12.00
N SER A 212 -12.10 -4.58 13.27
CA SER A 212 -11.22 -4.10 14.34
C SER A 212 -10.78 -5.27 15.20
N VAL A 213 -9.48 -5.33 15.50
CA VAL A 213 -8.92 -6.29 16.46
C VAL A 213 -9.36 -5.94 17.88
N ILE A 214 -9.63 -4.66 18.17
CA ILE A 214 -9.89 -4.18 19.53
C ILE A 214 -11.39 -4.02 19.82
N ASP A 215 -12.14 -3.36 18.96
CA ASP A 215 -13.53 -2.92 19.19
C ASP A 215 -14.58 -3.98 18.83
N LEU A 216 -14.46 -4.61 17.64
CA LEU A 216 -15.43 -5.60 17.14
C LEU A 216 -15.11 -7.04 17.58
N GLY A 217 -14.01 -7.23 18.30
CA GLY A 217 -13.63 -8.51 18.89
C GLY A 217 -13.29 -9.61 17.87
N ARG A 218 -13.12 -10.84 18.40
CA ARG A 218 -12.81 -12.06 17.65
C ARG A 218 -13.81 -12.32 16.50
N ILE A 219 -15.06 -11.90 16.70
CA ILE A 219 -16.21 -12.17 15.81
C ILE A 219 -16.12 -11.42 14.48
N GLY A 220 -15.85 -10.12 14.50
CA GLY A 220 -15.81 -9.31 13.28
C GLY A 220 -14.71 -9.74 12.32
N LEU A 221 -13.54 -10.10 12.87
CA LEU A 221 -12.42 -10.64 12.10
C LEU A 221 -12.72 -12.01 11.51
N LEU A 222 -13.27 -12.94 12.32
CA LEU A 222 -13.67 -14.26 11.84
C LEU A 222 -14.69 -14.19 10.71
N ALA A 223 -15.68 -13.29 10.83
CA ALA A 223 -16.65 -13.07 9.77
C ALA A 223 -15.99 -12.57 8.48
N ASP A 224 -15.02 -11.66 8.55
CA ASP A 224 -14.31 -11.19 7.36
C ASP A 224 -13.44 -12.27 6.72
N VAL A 225 -12.70 -13.05 7.53
CA VAL A 225 -11.90 -14.16 7.04
C VAL A 225 -12.77 -15.20 6.34
N ARG A 226 -13.89 -15.60 6.96
CA ARG A 226 -14.83 -16.58 6.37
C ARG A 226 -15.42 -16.09 5.05
N ARG A 227 -15.90 -14.83 4.99
CA ARG A 227 -16.42 -14.24 3.73
C ARG A 227 -15.37 -14.24 2.63
N ARG A 228 -14.10 -13.96 2.96
CA ARG A 228 -13.01 -13.99 1.98
C ARG A 228 -12.69 -15.41 1.55
N GLU A 229 -12.62 -16.35 2.49
CA GLU A 229 -12.43 -17.78 2.20
C GLU A 229 -13.50 -18.28 1.22
N GLU A 230 -14.78 -18.07 1.53
CA GLU A 230 -15.92 -18.43 0.67
C GLU A 230 -15.84 -17.78 -0.71
N ARG A 231 -15.46 -16.50 -0.78
CA ARG A 231 -15.29 -15.78 -2.04
C ARG A 231 -14.15 -16.39 -2.87
N PHE A 232 -13.02 -16.70 -2.24
CA PHE A 232 -11.88 -17.32 -2.92
C PHE A 232 -12.23 -18.73 -3.40
N ASP A 233 -12.86 -19.57 -2.57
CA ASP A 233 -13.33 -20.89 -2.98
C ASP A 233 -14.31 -20.81 -4.17
N GLY A 234 -15.23 -19.84 -4.14
CA GLY A 234 -16.14 -19.56 -5.24
C GLY A 234 -15.45 -19.13 -6.53
N LEU A 235 -14.38 -18.33 -6.44
CA LEU A 235 -13.55 -17.93 -7.58
C LEU A 235 -12.80 -19.14 -8.16
N LEU A 236 -12.24 -20.00 -7.31
CA LEU A 236 -11.53 -21.21 -7.75
C LEU A 236 -12.47 -22.16 -8.48
N ARG A 237 -13.68 -22.38 -7.95
CA ARG A 237 -14.69 -23.20 -8.61
C ARG A 237 -15.06 -22.65 -9.99
N LYS A 238 -15.34 -21.34 -10.10
CA LYS A 238 -15.64 -20.69 -11.38
C LYS A 238 -14.49 -20.82 -12.38
N HIS A 239 -13.26 -20.66 -11.91
CA HIS A 239 -12.09 -20.76 -12.79
C HIS A 239 -11.85 -22.19 -13.29
N ARG A 240 -12.05 -23.19 -12.43
CA ARG A 240 -12.05 -24.61 -12.84
C ARG A 240 -13.11 -24.90 -13.89
N GLU A 241 -14.34 -24.44 -13.68
CA GLU A 241 -15.43 -24.60 -14.64
C GLU A 241 -15.13 -23.92 -15.99
N GLU A 242 -14.51 -22.74 -15.98
CA GLU A 242 -14.12 -22.01 -17.18
C GLU A 242 -13.02 -22.74 -17.97
N ILE A 243 -11.99 -23.28 -17.29
CA ILE A 243 -10.92 -24.07 -17.91
C ILE A 243 -11.52 -25.34 -18.54
N SER A 244 -12.31 -26.10 -17.78
CA SER A 244 -12.94 -27.33 -18.29
C SER A 244 -13.89 -27.10 -19.47
N ARG A 245 -14.47 -25.90 -19.62
CA ARG A 245 -15.28 -25.53 -20.79
C ARG A 245 -14.45 -25.15 -22.01
N ARG A 246 -13.25 -24.59 -21.81
CA ARG A 246 -12.39 -24.07 -22.88
C ARG A 246 -11.35 -25.07 -23.38
N THR A 247 -11.10 -26.14 -22.61
CA THR A 247 -10.09 -27.13 -22.92
C THR A 247 -10.73 -28.49 -23.11
N SER A 248 -10.65 -29.02 -24.34
CA SER A 248 -11.28 -30.29 -24.73
C SER A 248 -10.50 -31.52 -24.28
N ASP A 249 -9.18 -31.40 -24.07
CA ASP A 249 -8.34 -32.48 -23.54
C ASP A 249 -8.39 -32.49 -22.00
N PRO A 250 -8.87 -33.58 -21.35
CA PRO A 250 -8.89 -33.71 -19.91
C PRO A 250 -7.52 -33.51 -19.24
N LYS A 251 -6.42 -33.99 -19.85
CA LYS A 251 -5.08 -33.86 -19.26
C LYS A 251 -4.57 -32.42 -19.30
N GLU A 252 -4.81 -31.73 -20.41
CA GLU A 252 -4.48 -30.31 -20.55
C GLU A 252 -5.32 -29.45 -19.58
N SER A 253 -6.60 -29.80 -19.40
CA SER A 253 -7.49 -29.13 -18.45
C SER A 253 -7.00 -29.28 -17.00
N GLU A 254 -6.64 -30.49 -16.58
CA GLU A 254 -6.09 -30.76 -15.25
C GLU A 254 -4.80 -29.97 -14.98
N GLU A 255 -3.90 -29.91 -15.96
CA GLU A 255 -2.64 -29.17 -15.85
C GLU A 255 -2.87 -27.65 -15.74
N ARG A 256 -3.76 -27.10 -16.58
CA ARG A 256 -4.14 -25.68 -16.52
C ARG A 256 -4.81 -25.33 -15.20
N ILE A 257 -5.68 -26.21 -14.69
CA ILE A 257 -6.28 -26.06 -13.37
C ILE A 257 -5.18 -26.05 -12.30
N ARG A 258 -4.24 -27.00 -12.33
CA ARG A 258 -3.14 -27.07 -11.36
C ARG A 258 -2.33 -25.78 -11.32
N ILE A 259 -1.87 -25.28 -12.46
CA ILE A 259 -1.12 -24.02 -12.57
C ILE A 259 -1.94 -22.84 -12.03
N ALA A 260 -3.23 -22.77 -12.38
CA ALA A 260 -4.08 -21.72 -11.85
C ALA A 260 -4.27 -21.82 -10.33
N MET A 261 -4.41 -23.04 -9.79
CA MET A 261 -4.53 -23.28 -8.34
C MET A 261 -3.27 -22.91 -7.59
N GLU A 262 -2.07 -23.20 -8.12
CA GLU A 262 -0.78 -22.83 -7.51
C GLU A 262 -0.69 -21.31 -7.22
N LYS A 263 -1.33 -20.48 -8.05
CA LYS A 263 -1.40 -19.02 -7.83
C LYS A 263 -2.26 -18.62 -6.63
N TYR A 264 -3.36 -19.32 -6.38
CA TYR A 264 -4.35 -18.93 -5.36
C TYR A 264 -4.22 -19.71 -4.05
N GLU A 265 -3.66 -20.93 -4.11
CA GLU A 265 -3.51 -21.84 -2.98
C GLU A 265 -2.82 -21.15 -1.79
N PRO A 266 -1.74 -20.38 -1.95
CA PRO A 266 -1.09 -19.77 -0.80
C PRO A 266 -2.02 -18.77 -0.10
N THR A 267 -2.85 -18.02 -0.83
CA THR A 267 -3.80 -17.06 -0.24
C THR A 267 -4.91 -17.77 0.52
N LEU A 268 -5.44 -18.86 -0.03
CA LEU A 268 -6.44 -19.68 0.66
C LEU A 268 -5.87 -20.35 1.91
N ARG A 269 -4.62 -20.81 1.84
CA ARG A 269 -3.88 -21.34 3.00
C ARG A 269 -3.75 -20.29 4.10
N ASP A 270 -3.30 -19.08 3.76
CA ASP A 270 -3.19 -17.99 4.74
C ASP A 270 -4.56 -17.63 5.35
N LEU A 271 -5.65 -17.65 4.55
CA LEU A 271 -7.01 -17.44 5.05
C LEU A 271 -7.42 -18.51 6.07
N ARG A 272 -7.19 -19.79 5.77
CA ARG A 272 -7.50 -20.92 6.65
C ARG A 272 -6.68 -20.91 7.93
N THR A 273 -5.36 -20.74 7.81
CA THR A 273 -4.47 -20.61 8.97
C THR A 273 -4.84 -19.40 9.82
N GLY A 274 -5.20 -18.27 9.20
CA GLY A 274 -5.70 -17.09 9.90
C GLY A 274 -7.02 -17.34 10.62
N ARG A 275 -7.95 -18.10 10.01
CA ARG A 275 -9.21 -18.51 10.64
C ARG A 275 -8.95 -19.37 11.87
N GLU A 276 -8.16 -20.43 11.74
CA GLU A 276 -7.78 -21.31 12.85
C GLU A 276 -7.11 -20.54 13.98
N PHE A 277 -6.21 -19.60 13.64
CA PHE A 277 -5.58 -18.71 14.61
C PHE A 277 -6.60 -17.84 15.37
N LEU A 278 -7.62 -17.32 14.69
CA LEU A 278 -8.65 -16.49 15.30
C LEU A 278 -9.70 -17.31 16.07
N GLU A 279 -9.91 -18.57 15.72
CA GLU A 279 -10.80 -19.47 16.45
C GLU A 279 -10.21 -19.83 17.83
N ASP A 280 -8.88 -19.90 17.94
CA ASP A 280 -8.15 -20.04 19.21
C ASP A 280 -8.14 -18.71 20.01
N GLU A 281 -8.80 -18.73 21.17
CA GLU A 281 -8.93 -17.57 22.06
C GLU A 281 -7.59 -17.04 22.57
N ARG A 282 -6.68 -17.94 22.95
CA ARG A 282 -5.38 -17.55 23.52
C ARG A 282 -4.54 -16.86 22.45
N ARG A 283 -4.57 -17.38 21.22
CA ARG A 283 -3.87 -16.79 20.08
C ARG A 283 -4.45 -15.43 19.71
N TYR A 284 -5.78 -15.30 19.70
CA TYR A 284 -6.44 -14.03 19.46
C TYR A 284 -6.11 -12.96 20.51
N GLU A 285 -6.15 -13.30 21.81
CA GLU A 285 -5.76 -12.34 22.86
C GLU A 285 -4.29 -11.92 22.73
N ALA A 286 -3.42 -12.84 22.31
CA ALA A 286 -2.02 -12.52 22.03
C ALA A 286 -1.84 -11.58 20.82
N LEU A 287 -2.71 -11.67 19.79
CA LEU A 287 -2.79 -10.71 18.69
C LEU A 287 -3.30 -9.34 19.18
N ARG A 288 -4.37 -9.33 19.97
CA ARG A 288 -4.95 -8.11 20.53
C ARG A 288 -3.97 -7.34 21.40
N SER A 289 -3.21 -8.04 22.25
CA SER A 289 -2.12 -7.46 23.04
C SER A 289 -1.04 -6.86 22.15
N PHE A 290 -0.56 -7.60 21.14
CA PHE A 290 0.44 -7.09 20.19
C PHE A 290 -0.02 -5.79 19.51
N VAL A 291 -1.24 -5.78 18.95
CA VAL A 291 -1.79 -4.61 18.26
C VAL A 291 -1.95 -3.43 19.22
N SER A 292 -2.41 -3.68 20.44
CA SER A 292 -2.55 -2.65 21.48
C SER A 292 -1.21 -2.04 21.88
N ASP A 293 -0.18 -2.87 22.01
CA ASP A 293 1.17 -2.42 22.39
C ASP A 293 1.84 -1.63 21.26
N GLU A 294 1.70 -2.07 20.02
CA GLU A 294 2.18 -1.32 18.84
C GLU A 294 1.48 0.04 18.74
N MET A 295 0.15 0.09 18.92
CA MET A 295 -0.60 1.33 18.91
C MET A 295 -0.13 2.29 20.01
N LYS A 296 0.02 1.82 21.26
CA LYS A 296 0.56 2.63 22.36
C LYS A 296 2.01 3.08 22.09
N SER A 297 2.81 2.26 21.41
CA SER A 297 4.19 2.59 21.07
C SER A 297 4.25 3.78 20.10
N VAL A 298 3.46 3.75 19.01
CA VAL A 298 3.43 4.86 18.04
C VAL A 298 2.82 6.12 18.61
N GLU A 299 1.77 6.00 19.43
CA GLU A 299 1.15 7.15 20.09
C GLU A 299 2.15 7.87 21.01
N ARG A 300 2.88 7.12 21.86
CA ARG A 300 3.93 7.68 22.72
C ARG A 300 5.07 8.32 21.91
N LYS A 301 5.51 7.68 20.83
CA LYS A 301 6.54 8.27 19.94
C LYS A 301 6.07 9.61 19.38
N LEU A 302 4.82 9.70 18.95
CA LEU A 302 4.25 10.94 18.41
C LEU A 302 4.13 12.02 19.50
N ASP A 303 3.61 11.69 20.68
CA ASP A 303 3.44 12.65 21.78
C ASP A 303 4.79 13.19 22.27
N SER A 304 5.82 12.34 22.35
CA SER A 304 7.18 12.75 22.72
C SER A 304 7.78 13.81 21.78
N ARG A 305 7.28 13.88 20.53
CA ARG A 305 7.72 14.83 19.50
C ARG A 305 6.93 16.13 19.49
N ARG A 306 5.71 16.15 20.05
CA ARG A 306 4.89 17.36 20.18
C ARG A 306 5.38 18.31 21.28
N GLY A 307 6.14 17.79 22.23
CA GLY A 307 6.74 18.58 23.32
C GLY A 307 8.12 19.18 22.99
N ARG A 308 8.59 19.05 21.74
CA ARG A 308 9.83 19.67 21.22
C ARG A 308 9.48 20.73 20.19
#